data_AF-A0A0N9WBB9-F1
#
_entry.id   AF-A0A0N9WBB9-F1
#
_cell.length_a   1.000
_cell.length_b   1.000
_cell.length_c   1.000
_cell.angle_alpha   90.00
_cell.angle_beta   90.00
_cell.angle_gamma   90.00
#
_symmetry.space_group_name_H-M   'P 1'
#
loop_
_entity.id
_entity.type
_entity.pdbx_description
1 polymer ?
#
loop_
_entity_poly.entity_id
_entity_poly.type
_entity_poly.pdbx_seq_one_letter_code
_entity_poly.pdbx_strand_id
1 'polypeptide(L)'
;MSNSKSSKSEVQLRKEQISAAKKAAEIVTLREWYDSTQHGYELEEYFKHYSNLGRLGKELHKRGVKRITELYESDKGVFVEATFVRKDLELLVPLCALACVFEKIRIKSGN
;
A
#
# COMPACT_ATOMS: atom_id res chain seq x y z
N MET A 1 21.50 -1.02 44.74
CA MET A 1 21.13 -1.59 43.42
C MET A 1 19.66 -1.27 43.19
N SER A 2 19.36 -0.28 42.37
CA SER A 2 17.99 0.20 42.14
C SER A 2 17.39 -0.57 40.96
N ASN A 3 16.54 -1.56 41.25
CA ASN A 3 15.74 -2.25 40.24
C ASN A 3 14.55 -1.35 39.85
N SER A 4 14.77 -0.40 38.94
CA SER A 4 13.67 0.26 38.23
C SER A 4 13.12 -0.69 37.18
N LYS A 5 12.27 -1.61 37.63
CA LYS A 5 11.46 -2.48 36.77
C LYS A 5 10.45 -1.58 36.06
N SER A 6 10.88 -0.96 34.96
CA SER A 6 10.04 -0.15 34.08
C SER A 6 9.03 -1.10 33.43
N SER A 7 7.89 -1.32 34.09
CA SER A 7 6.76 -2.00 33.50
C SER A 7 6.21 -1.09 32.42
N LYS A 8 6.36 -1.48 31.15
CA LYS A 8 5.78 -0.77 30.01
C LYS A 8 4.31 -0.45 30.30
N SER A 9 3.88 0.77 30.01
CA SER A 9 2.49 1.16 30.20
C SER A 9 1.58 0.35 29.28
N GLU A 10 0.29 0.20 29.65
CA GLU A 10 -0.70 -0.50 28.82
C GLU A 10 -0.77 0.08 27.39
N VAL A 11 -0.56 1.39 27.25
CA VAL A 11 -0.50 2.09 25.96
C VAL A 11 0.70 1.65 25.12
N GLN A 12 1.88 1.49 25.74
CA GLN A 12 3.07 0.97 25.06
C GLN A 12 2.88 -0.48 24.62
N LEU A 13 2.28 -1.32 25.48
CA LEU A 13 1.98 -2.71 25.15
C LEU A 13 1.01 -2.83 23.96
N ARG A 14 -0.04 -2.00 23.93
CA ARG A 14 -0.98 -1.98 22.79
C ARG A 14 -0.30 -1.50 21.50
N LYS A 15 0.57 -0.50 21.54
CA LYS A 15 1.36 -0.05 20.38
C LYS A 15 2.25 -1.17 19.83
N GLU A 16 2.89 -1.95 20.71
CA GLU A 16 3.71 -3.10 20.34
C GLU A 16 2.89 -4.24 19.72
N GLN A 17 1.71 -4.54 20.28
CA GLN A 17 0.80 -5.54 19.73
C GLN A 17 0.27 -5.13 18.35
N ILE A 18 -0.09 -3.87 18.16
CA ILE A 18 -0.52 -3.33 16.87
C ILE A 18 0.64 -3.41 15.85
N SER A 19 1.85 -3.03 16.24
CA SER A 19 3.05 -3.14 15.40
C SER A 19 3.34 -4.59 15.00
N ALA A 20 3.28 -5.53 15.95
CA ALA A 20 3.47 -6.95 15.69
C ALA A 20 2.38 -7.53 14.78
N ALA A 21 1.11 -7.15 14.98
CA ALA A 21 0.00 -7.55 14.13
C ALA A 21 0.13 -6.98 12.71
N LYS A 22 0.59 -5.73 12.54
CA LYS A 22 0.89 -5.14 11.23
C LYS A 22 2.00 -5.87 10.50
N LYS A 23 3.06 -6.25 11.21
CA LYS A 23 4.17 -7.04 10.67
C LYS A 23 3.71 -8.45 10.30
N ALA A 24 2.81 -9.05 11.08
CA ALA A 24 2.21 -10.36 10.81
C ALA A 24 1.21 -10.33 9.64
N ALA A 25 0.49 -9.24 9.46
CA ALA A 25 -0.46 -9.03 8.36
C ALA A 25 0.17 -8.39 7.11
N GLU A 26 1.49 -8.16 7.12
CA GLU A 26 2.27 -7.51 6.06
C GLU A 26 1.57 -6.27 5.49
N ILE A 27 1.23 -5.34 6.38
CA ILE A 27 0.59 -4.08 5.98
C ILE A 27 1.65 -3.16 5.40
N VAL A 28 1.46 -2.75 4.15
CA VAL A 28 2.42 -1.94 3.38
C VAL A 28 1.73 -0.87 2.55
N THR A 29 2.45 0.19 2.21
CA THR A 29 2.01 1.17 1.21
C THR A 29 2.14 0.59 -0.19
N LEU A 30 1.43 1.17 -1.17
CA LEU A 30 1.58 0.78 -2.57
C LEU A 30 3.02 0.97 -3.08
N ARG A 31 3.72 1.98 -2.56
CA ARG A 31 5.12 2.26 -2.92
C ARG A 31 6.06 1.22 -2.32
N GLU A 32 5.89 0.89 -1.05
CA GLU A 32 6.69 -0.14 -0.37
C GLU A 32 6.50 -1.50 -1.01
N TRP A 33 5.26 -1.87 -1.35
CA TRP A 33 4.98 -3.09 -2.11
C TRP A 33 5.71 -3.09 -3.46
N TYR A 34 5.63 -1.98 -4.21
CA TYR A 34 6.32 -1.87 -5.49
C TYR A 34 7.84 -2.01 -5.36
N ASP A 35 8.46 -1.39 -4.36
CA ASP A 35 9.91 -1.46 -4.20
C ASP A 35 10.40 -2.81 -3.65
N SER A 36 9.52 -3.62 -3.04
CA SER A 36 9.87 -4.88 -2.37
C SER A 36 9.43 -6.15 -3.11
N THR A 37 8.78 -6.02 -4.27
CA THR A 37 8.23 -7.16 -5.03
C THR A 37 8.78 -7.18 -6.45
N GLN A 38 9.04 -8.37 -6.99
CA GLN A 38 9.40 -8.54 -8.40
C GLN A 38 8.11 -8.47 -9.24
N HIS A 39 8.12 -7.62 -10.26
CA HIS A 39 6.92 -7.34 -11.06
C HIS A 39 6.89 -8.13 -12.35
N GLY A 40 5.69 -8.52 -12.75
CA GLY A 40 5.42 -9.16 -14.03
C GLY A 40 5.12 -8.15 -15.14
N TYR A 41 4.79 -8.72 -16.30
CA TYR A 41 4.46 -8.00 -17.54
C TYR A 41 3.38 -6.93 -17.34
N GLU A 42 2.41 -7.15 -16.45
CA GLU A 42 1.29 -6.24 -16.21
C GLU A 42 1.74 -4.84 -15.77
N LEU A 43 2.75 -4.78 -14.88
CA LEU A 43 3.30 -3.49 -14.46
C LEU A 43 4.24 -2.92 -15.51
N GLU A 44 5.05 -3.75 -16.16
CA GLU A 44 5.90 -3.27 -17.26
C GLU A 44 5.07 -2.59 -18.34
N GLU A 45 3.96 -3.20 -18.75
CA GLU A 45 3.04 -2.65 -19.74
C GLU A 45 2.33 -1.39 -19.21
N TYR A 46 1.89 -1.39 -17.95
CA TYR A 46 1.34 -0.20 -17.32
C TYR A 46 2.32 0.99 -17.36
N PHE A 47 3.60 0.76 -17.08
CA PHE A 47 4.60 1.83 -17.06
C PHE A 47 4.99 2.34 -18.46
N LYS A 48 4.69 1.60 -19.53
CA LYS A 48 4.79 2.14 -20.91
C LYS A 48 3.75 3.23 -21.18
N HIS A 49 2.64 3.25 -20.43
CA HIS A 49 1.53 4.19 -20.62
C HIS A 49 1.40 5.25 -19.53
N TYR A 50 1.93 4.97 -18.33
CA TYR A 50 1.76 5.80 -17.15
C TYR A 50 3.07 5.93 -16.39
N SER A 51 3.37 7.12 -15.86
CA SER A 51 4.68 7.42 -15.23
C SER A 51 4.71 7.25 -13.71
N ASN A 52 3.59 6.94 -13.05
CA ASN A 52 3.53 6.86 -11.59
C ASN A 52 2.51 5.83 -11.07
N LEU A 53 2.71 5.43 -9.81
CA LEU A 53 1.79 4.57 -9.06
C LEU A 53 0.52 5.31 -8.60
N GLY A 54 0.48 6.63 -8.67
CA GLY A 54 -0.66 7.43 -8.19
C GLY A 54 -1.95 7.11 -8.94
N ARG A 55 -1.87 6.88 -10.26
CA ARG A 55 -3.05 6.43 -11.03
C ARG A 55 -3.46 5.00 -10.68
N LEU A 56 -2.51 4.10 -10.47
CA LEU A 56 -2.79 2.73 -10.03
C LEU A 56 -3.48 2.71 -8.66
N GLY A 57 -3.03 3.55 -7.73
CA GLY A 57 -3.70 3.77 -6.44
C GLY A 57 -5.14 4.26 -6.58
N LYS A 58 -5.42 5.13 -7.55
CA LYS A 58 -6.80 5.56 -7.87
C LYS A 58 -7.64 4.42 -8.43
N GLU A 59 -7.07 3.58 -9.28
CA GLU A 59 -7.80 2.42 -9.83
C GLU A 59 -8.12 1.39 -8.75
N LEU A 60 -7.17 1.07 -7.86
CA LEU A 60 -7.43 0.23 -6.68
C LEU A 60 -8.59 0.80 -5.84
N HIS A 61 -8.58 2.11 -5.59
CA HIS A 61 -9.66 2.76 -4.85
C HIS A 61 -11.00 2.67 -5.57
N LYS A 62 -11.02 2.95 -6.89
CA LYS A 62 -12.22 2.85 -7.74
C LYS A 62 -12.80 1.43 -7.76
N ARG A 63 -11.94 0.42 -7.69
CA ARG A 63 -12.31 -1.01 -7.65
C ARG A 63 -12.70 -1.49 -6.26
N GLY A 64 -12.69 -0.62 -5.25
CA GLY A 64 -13.12 -0.96 -3.89
C GLY A 64 -12.08 -1.76 -3.09
N VAL A 65 -10.80 -1.74 -3.48
CA VAL A 65 -9.76 -2.44 -2.71
C VAL A 65 -9.66 -1.85 -1.31
N LYS A 66 -9.74 -2.72 -0.31
CA LYS A 66 -9.80 -2.32 1.10
C LYS A 66 -8.50 -1.65 1.52
N ARG A 67 -8.61 -0.39 1.95
CA ARG A 67 -7.51 0.36 2.57
C ARG A 67 -7.58 0.19 4.08
N ILE A 68 -6.46 -0.13 4.70
CA ILE A 68 -6.37 -0.16 6.17
C ILE A 68 -6.19 1.26 6.72
N THR A 69 -5.55 2.14 5.93
CA THR A 69 -5.44 3.60 6.15
C THR A 69 -4.79 3.93 7.48
N GLU A 70 -3.50 4.29 7.45
CA GLU A 70 -2.78 4.66 8.67
C GLU A 70 -2.53 6.17 8.71
N LEU A 71 -2.82 6.76 9.86
CA LEU A 71 -2.43 8.13 10.19
C LEU A 71 -0.97 8.07 10.63
N TYR A 72 -0.07 8.64 9.84
CA TYR A 72 1.32 8.83 10.22
C TYR A 72 1.51 10.25 10.74
N GLU A 73 1.98 10.35 11.97
CA GLU A 73 2.50 11.60 12.51
C GLU A 73 4.00 11.63 12.22
N SER A 74 4.47 12.66 11.52
CA SER A 74 5.89 12.95 11.41
C SER A 74 6.21 14.33 11.98
N ASP A 75 7.50 14.61 12.11
CA ASP A 75 8.04 15.92 12.46
C ASP A 75 7.58 17.06 11.53
N LYS A 76 7.09 16.73 10.31
CA LYS A 76 6.60 17.68 9.30
C LYS A 76 5.07 17.76 9.20
N GLY A 77 4.35 17.09 10.10
CA GLY A 77 2.89 17.09 10.17
C GLY A 77 2.26 15.70 10.05
N VAL A 78 0.93 15.69 10.06
CA VAL A 78 0.10 14.49 9.95
C VAL A 78 -0.15 14.19 8.48
N PHE A 79 0.21 12.99 8.03
CA PHE A 79 -0.11 12.51 6.70
C PHE A 79 -0.84 11.18 6.77
N VAL A 80 -1.90 11.08 5.96
CA VAL A 80 -2.68 9.86 5.78
C VAL A 80 -2.12 9.16 4.55
N GLU A 81 -1.51 8.00 4.75
CA GLU A 81 -1.07 7.16 3.64
C GLU A 81 -1.95 5.91 3.53
N ALA A 82 -2.32 5.58 2.31
CA ALA A 82 -3.10 4.38 2.04
C ALA A 82 -2.22 3.14 2.16
N THR A 83 -2.46 2.36 3.20
CA THR A 83 -1.85 1.04 3.41
C THR A 83 -2.82 -0.08 3.06
N PHE A 84 -2.27 -1.22 2.69
CA PHE A 84 -2.98 -2.39 2.22
C PHE A 84 -2.34 -3.65 2.81
N VAL A 85 -3.11 -4.74 2.86
CA VAL A 85 -2.55 -6.07 3.10
C VAL A 85 -1.70 -6.43 1.88
N ARG A 86 -0.43 -6.82 2.07
CA ARG A 86 0.48 -7.19 0.96
C ARG A 86 -0.17 -8.19 -0.01
N LYS A 87 -0.79 -9.24 0.51
CA LYS A 87 -1.46 -10.27 -0.30
C LYS A 87 -2.57 -9.71 -1.21
N ASP A 88 -3.30 -8.69 -0.74
CA ASP A 88 -4.30 -8.03 -1.57
C ASP A 88 -3.63 -7.25 -2.70
N LEU A 89 -2.48 -6.61 -2.44
CA LEU A 89 -1.72 -5.92 -3.48
C LEU A 89 -1.13 -6.89 -4.51
N GLU A 90 -0.53 -8.00 -4.07
CA GLU A 90 0.04 -9.01 -4.96
C GLU A 90 -0.99 -9.56 -5.96
N LEU A 91 -2.24 -9.72 -5.53
CA LEU A 91 -3.31 -10.19 -6.39
C LEU A 91 -3.92 -9.06 -7.24
N LEU A 92 -4.24 -7.92 -6.64
CA LEU A 92 -5.13 -6.93 -7.24
C LEU A 92 -4.38 -5.86 -8.02
N VAL A 93 -3.11 -5.57 -7.69
CA VAL A 93 -2.33 -4.56 -8.39
C VAL A 93 -2.08 -4.93 -9.86
N PRO A 94 -1.63 -6.15 -10.21
CA PRO A 94 -1.44 -6.54 -11.61
C PRO A 94 -2.76 -6.45 -12.41
N LEU A 95 -3.87 -6.87 -11.82
CA LEU A 95 -5.19 -6.79 -12.46
C LEU A 95 -5.63 -5.34 -12.70
N CYS A 96 -5.42 -4.45 -11.72
CA CYS A 96 -5.72 -3.04 -11.87
C CYS A 96 -4.80 -2.34 -12.88
N ALA A 97 -3.54 -2.78 -12.98
CA ALA A 97 -2.58 -2.28 -13.96
C ALA A 97 -3.03 -2.62 -15.37
N LEU A 98 -3.38 -3.88 -15.64
CA LEU A 98 -3.94 -4.30 -16.93
C LEU A 98 -5.24 -3.56 -17.25
N ALA A 99 -6.14 -3.39 -16.27
CA ALA A 99 -7.37 -2.64 -16.47
C ALA A 99 -7.10 -1.19 -16.92
N CYS A 100 -6.08 -0.54 -16.35
CA CYS A 100 -5.65 0.79 -16.80
C CYS A 100 -5.13 0.77 -18.24
N VAL A 101 -4.31 -0.23 -18.59
CA VAL A 101 -3.78 -0.39 -19.96
C VAL A 101 -4.91 -0.59 -20.96
N PHE A 102 -5.85 -1.50 -20.70
CA PHE A 102 -6.99 -1.76 -21.58
C PHE A 102 -7.87 -0.54 -21.77
N GLU A 103 -8.16 0.21 -20.71
CA GLU A 103 -8.89 1.49 -20.83
C GLU A 103 -8.12 2.49 -21.70
N LYS A 104 -6.79 2.56 -21.57
CA LYS A 104 -5.97 3.44 -22.41
C LYS A 104 -6.01 3.07 -23.88
N ILE A 105 -5.91 1.77 -24.18
CA ILE A 105 -5.97 1.26 -25.56
C ILE A 105 -7.36 1.53 -26.14
N ARG A 106 -8.43 1.22 -25.40
CA ARG A 106 -9.81 1.48 -25.82
C ARG A 106 -10.06 2.94 -26.18
N ILE A 107 -9.55 3.87 -25.36
CA ILE A 107 -9.66 5.31 -25.65
C ILE A 107 -8.90 5.69 -26.93
N LYS A 108 -7.74 5.08 -27.21
CA LYS A 108 -6.99 5.34 -28.44
C LYS A 108 -7.66 4.81 -29.70
N SER A 109 -8.38 3.69 -29.61
CA SER A 109 -9.06 3.05 -30.75
C SER A 109 -10.43 3.66 -31.08
N GLY A 110 -10.97 4.52 -30.22
CA GLY A 110 -12.26 5.19 -30.41
C GLY A 110 -12.17 6.66 -30.89
N ASN A 111 -10.96 7.14 -31.22
CA ASN A 111 -10.68 8.42 -31.88
C ASN A 111 -10.14 8.16 -33.29
#